data_AF-A0AAI9UMM0-F1
#
_entry.id   AF-A0AAI9UMM0-F1
#
_cell.length_a   1.000
_cell.length_b   1.000
_cell.length_c   1.000
_cell.angle_alpha   90.00
_cell.angle_beta   90.00
_cell.angle_gamma   90.00
#
_symmetry.space_group_name_H-M   'P 1'
#
loop_
_entity.id
_entity.type
_entity.pdbx_description
1 polymer ?
#
loop_
_entity_poly.entity_id
_entity_poly.type
_entity_poly.pdbx_seq_one_letter_code
_entity_poly.pdbx_strand_id
1 'polypeptide(L)'
;MHFSTIIATAAALFLGAEAGAVPRQDPHITDFRIWSEQGCGAAGNLGVWTITKSQTDVCQTTFNAPDNVVKAIRLSSLTEGCEMIAYPTADCGEGGRQVGVQTCEEWSDIADNFLSFKVTCS
;
A
#
# COMPACT_ATOMS: atom_id res chain seq x y z
N MET A 1 7.46 64.65 41.66
CA MET A 1 6.44 63.88 40.92
C MET A 1 6.99 62.47 40.75
N HIS A 2 6.52 61.54 41.57
CA HIS A 2 6.63 60.11 41.28
C HIS A 2 5.43 59.75 40.43
N PHE A 3 5.58 59.05 39.30
CA PHE A 3 4.61 58.08 38.80
C PHE A 3 5.06 57.52 37.44
N SER A 4 4.88 56.21 37.31
CA SER A 4 4.68 55.46 36.05
C SER A 4 5.96 55.17 35.24
N THR A 5 6.19 53.98 34.69
CA THR A 5 5.27 52.89 34.34
C THR A 5 6.10 51.63 34.15
N ILE A 6 5.59 50.52 34.68
CA ILE A 6 6.05 49.15 34.38
C ILE A 6 5.75 48.91 32.90
N ILE A 7 6.77 48.63 32.07
CA ILE A 7 6.55 48.08 30.74
C ILE A 7 7.03 46.63 30.74
N ALA A 8 6.03 45.76 30.64
CA ALA A 8 6.15 44.33 30.52
C ALA A 8 6.49 43.90 29.08
N THR A 9 6.81 42.61 28.95
CA THR A 9 6.69 41.73 27.77
C THR A 9 7.70 41.91 26.61
N ALA A 10 8.19 40.86 25.94
CA ALA A 10 7.95 39.42 26.01
C ALA A 10 9.24 38.70 25.56
N ALA A 11 9.70 37.71 26.33
CA ALA A 11 10.68 36.76 25.81
C ALA A 11 9.94 35.82 24.85
N ALA A 12 10.17 35.98 23.55
CA ALA A 12 9.63 35.09 22.53
C ALA A 12 10.25 33.69 22.72
N LEU A 13 9.46 32.75 23.23
CA LEU A 13 9.80 31.33 23.25
C LEU A 13 9.62 30.80 21.82
N PHE A 14 10.64 30.99 20.97
CA PHE A 14 10.75 30.23 19.73
C PHE A 14 11.24 28.81 20.07
N LEU A 15 10.35 28.01 20.66
CA LEU A 15 10.48 26.56 20.62
C LEU A 15 9.93 26.13 19.27
N GLY A 16 10.79 26.17 18.25
CA GLY A 16 10.53 25.46 17.00
C GLY A 16 10.38 23.98 17.33
N ALA A 17 9.18 23.43 17.12
CA ALA A 17 9.01 21.99 17.14
C ALA A 17 9.72 21.44 15.90
N GLU A 18 10.95 21.00 16.07
CA GLU A 18 11.64 20.19 15.08
C GLU A 18 10.87 18.86 14.98
N ALA A 19 9.83 18.82 14.14
CA ALA A 19 9.16 17.59 13.77
C ALA A 19 10.07 16.79 12.85
N GLY A 20 11.15 16.23 13.42
CA GLY A 20 11.99 15.27 12.73
C GLY A 20 11.11 14.12 12.28
N ALA A 21 11.11 13.82 10.98
CA ALA A 21 10.41 12.67 10.45
C ALA A 21 11.00 11.42 11.11
N VAL A 22 10.28 10.84 12.08
CA VAL A 22 10.65 9.56 12.68
C VAL A 22 10.32 8.48 11.66
N PRO A 23 11.31 7.80 11.06
CA PRO A 23 11.04 6.73 10.11
C PRO A 23 10.26 5.62 10.83
N ARG A 24 9.24 5.06 10.17
CA ARG A 24 8.64 3.81 10.66
C ARG A 24 9.73 2.73 10.67
N GLN A 25 9.71 1.88 11.68
CA GLN A 25 10.62 0.74 11.77
C GLN A 25 10.45 -0.21 10.57
N ASP A 26 9.21 -0.33 10.07
CA ASP A 26 8.89 -1.02 8.84
C ASP A 26 8.08 -0.10 7.90
N PRO A 27 8.74 0.52 6.91
CA PRO A 27 8.09 1.46 5.99
C PRO A 27 6.96 0.82 5.19
N HIS A 28 5.94 1.63 4.89
CA HIS A 28 4.88 1.29 3.94
C HIS A 28 5.45 1.22 2.51
N ILE A 29 4.97 0.26 1.71
CA ILE A 29 5.41 0.06 0.32
C ILE A 29 4.25 0.20 -0.66
N THR A 30 3.12 -0.45 -0.41
CA THR A 30 1.96 -0.38 -1.31
C THR A 30 0.69 -0.72 -0.57
N ASP A 31 -0.40 -0.08 -0.98
CA ASP A 31 -1.75 -0.57 -0.73
C ASP A 31 -2.39 -1.01 -2.04
N PHE A 32 -3.04 -2.16 -2.03
CA PHE A 32 -3.84 -2.63 -3.15
C PHE A 32 -5.15 -3.25 -2.67
N ARG A 33 -6.13 -3.31 -3.55
CA ARG A 33 -7.42 -3.92 -3.28
C ARG A 33 -7.60 -5.13 -4.18
N ILE A 34 -8.36 -6.10 -3.70
CA ILE A 34 -8.68 -7.33 -4.40
C ILE A 34 -10.19 -7.50 -4.54
N TRP A 35 -10.60 -8.19 -5.60
CA TRP A 35 -12.00 -8.45 -5.90
C TRP A 35 -12.24 -9.90 -6.31
N SER A 36 -13.39 -10.46 -5.93
CA SER A 36 -13.91 -11.74 -6.40
C SER A 36 -14.60 -11.64 -7.76
N GLU A 37 -14.78 -10.43 -8.28
CA GLU A 37 -15.35 -10.12 -9.59
C GLU A 37 -14.34 -9.31 -10.42
N GLN A 38 -14.51 -9.36 -11.74
CA GLN A 38 -13.75 -8.55 -12.69
C GLN A 38 -14.16 -7.06 -12.61
N GLY A 39 -13.31 -6.18 -13.12
CA GLY A 39 -13.57 -4.77 -13.37
C GLY A 39 -13.30 -3.84 -12.18
N CYS A 40 -12.88 -4.36 -11.03
CA CYS A 40 -12.57 -3.57 -9.82
C CYS A 40 -13.71 -2.62 -9.40
N GLY A 41 -14.95 -3.06 -9.58
CA GLY A 41 -16.16 -2.29 -9.34
C GLY A 41 -16.61 -2.28 -7.87
N ALA A 42 -17.88 -1.91 -7.65
CA ALA A 42 -18.47 -1.93 -6.30
C ALA A 42 -18.76 -3.36 -5.81
N ALA A 43 -19.15 -4.25 -6.73
CA ALA A 43 -19.41 -5.66 -6.44
C ALA A 43 -18.10 -6.45 -6.27
N GLY A 44 -18.15 -7.53 -5.50
CA GLY A 44 -17.01 -8.44 -5.30
C GLY A 44 -15.82 -7.85 -4.54
N ASN A 45 -15.92 -6.69 -3.89
CA ASN A 45 -14.80 -6.09 -3.16
C ASN A 45 -14.42 -6.91 -1.92
N LEU A 46 -13.17 -7.39 -1.87
CA LEU A 46 -12.68 -8.27 -0.80
C LEU A 46 -11.77 -7.56 0.22
N GLY A 47 -11.57 -6.25 0.07
CA GLY A 47 -10.80 -5.44 1.01
C GLY A 47 -9.40 -5.04 0.53
N VAL A 48 -8.68 -4.34 1.40
CA VAL A 48 -7.38 -3.72 1.11
C VAL A 48 -6.27 -4.52 1.78
N TRP A 49 -5.22 -4.75 1.02
CA TRP A 49 -3.94 -5.26 1.45
C TRP A 49 -2.96 -4.11 1.58
N THR A 50 -2.21 -4.12 2.68
CA THR A 50 -1.10 -3.20 2.91
C THR A 50 0.18 -4.01 3.02
N ILE A 51 1.17 -3.66 2.21
CA ILE A 51 2.49 -4.30 2.21
C ILE A 51 3.51 -3.33 2.79
N THR A 52 4.31 -3.84 3.72
CA THR A 52 5.43 -3.13 4.31
C THR A 52 6.77 -3.66 3.79
N LYS A 53 7.86 -2.94 4.07
CA LYS A 53 9.20 -3.25 3.58
C LYS A 53 9.66 -4.65 3.98
N SER A 54 9.34 -5.10 5.19
CA SER A 54 9.70 -6.46 5.64
C SER A 54 9.02 -7.58 4.85
N GLN A 55 7.98 -7.25 4.08
CA GLN A 55 7.22 -8.18 3.27
C GLN A 55 7.61 -8.13 1.78
N THR A 56 8.55 -7.26 1.38
CA THR A 56 9.10 -7.24 0.02
C THR A 56 10.04 -8.40 -0.21
N ASP A 57 10.23 -8.76 -1.47
CA ASP A 57 11.08 -9.86 -1.94
C ASP A 57 10.65 -11.25 -1.46
N VAL A 58 9.50 -11.33 -0.79
CA VAL A 58 8.86 -12.56 -0.31
C VAL A 58 7.63 -12.86 -1.17
N CYS A 59 7.48 -14.13 -1.56
CA CYS A 59 6.25 -14.59 -2.19
C CYS A 59 5.13 -14.68 -1.16
N GLN A 60 4.04 -13.96 -1.39
CA GLN A 60 2.81 -14.04 -0.61
C GLN A 60 1.91 -15.07 -1.28
N THR A 61 1.92 -16.30 -0.77
CA THR A 61 1.32 -17.49 -1.42
C THR A 61 -0.21 -17.54 -1.39
N THR A 62 -0.84 -16.51 -0.81
CA THR A 62 -2.30 -16.38 -0.74
C THR A 62 -2.70 -14.93 -0.54
N PHE A 63 -3.89 -14.59 -1.03
CA PHE A 63 -4.60 -13.34 -0.76
C PHE A 63 -5.59 -13.44 0.41
N ASN A 64 -5.61 -14.57 1.15
CA ASN A 64 -6.57 -14.86 2.23
C ASN A 64 -8.02 -14.51 1.87
N ALA A 65 -8.36 -14.63 0.59
CA ALA A 65 -9.68 -14.32 0.06
C ALA A 65 -10.66 -15.46 0.39
N PRO A 66 -11.95 -15.16 0.62
CA PRO A 66 -12.98 -16.18 0.66
C PRO A 66 -12.91 -17.09 -0.56
N ASP A 67 -12.93 -18.40 -0.33
CA ASP A 67 -12.86 -19.45 -1.36
C ASP A 67 -11.64 -19.38 -2.31
N ASN A 68 -10.61 -18.60 -1.95
CA ASN A 68 -9.44 -18.30 -2.78
C ASN A 68 -9.78 -17.71 -4.17
N VAL A 69 -10.87 -16.94 -4.24
CA VAL A 69 -11.32 -16.31 -5.49
C VAL A 69 -10.85 -14.86 -5.54
N VAL A 70 -9.82 -14.59 -6.36
CA VAL A 70 -9.37 -13.22 -6.67
C VAL A 70 -9.30 -13.07 -8.18
N LYS A 71 -10.25 -12.30 -8.73
CA LYS A 71 -10.42 -12.07 -10.17
C LYS A 71 -9.79 -10.78 -10.65
N ALA A 72 -9.73 -9.76 -9.79
CA ALA A 72 -9.15 -8.48 -10.14
C ALA A 72 -8.38 -7.85 -8.99
N ILE A 73 -7.36 -7.06 -9.33
CA ILE A 73 -6.47 -6.38 -8.38
C ILE A 73 -6.23 -4.96 -8.87
N ARG A 74 -6.17 -4.00 -7.94
CA ARG A 74 -5.81 -2.60 -8.25
C ARG A 74 -4.96 -2.01 -7.15
N LEU A 75 -3.79 -1.50 -7.52
CA LEU A 75 -2.94 -0.76 -6.59
C LEU A 75 -3.50 0.65 -6.38
N SER A 76 -3.56 1.05 -5.13
CA SER A 76 -3.87 2.41 -4.72
C SER A 76 -2.61 3.28 -4.72
N SER A 77 -1.48 2.70 -4.30
CA SER A 77 -0.18 3.35 -4.18
C SER A 77 0.94 2.34 -4.39
N LEU A 78 2.13 2.81 -4.77
CA LEU A 78 3.35 2.02 -4.84
C LEU A 78 4.54 2.95 -4.64
N THR A 79 5.43 2.59 -3.71
CA THR A 79 6.68 3.33 -3.49
C THR A 79 7.54 3.27 -4.75
N GLU A 80 8.20 4.39 -5.07
CA GLU A 80 9.10 4.48 -6.23
C GLU A 80 10.22 3.44 -6.13
N GLY A 81 10.58 2.82 -7.28
CA GLY A 81 11.57 1.75 -7.34
C GLY A 81 11.04 0.37 -6.93
N CYS A 82 9.75 0.25 -6.62
CA CYS A 82 9.08 -1.02 -6.37
C CYS A 82 8.16 -1.44 -7.52
N GLU A 83 7.91 -2.73 -7.63
CA GLU A 83 6.94 -3.36 -8.53
C GLU A 83 6.13 -4.43 -7.79
N MET A 84 4.89 -4.66 -8.23
CA MET A 84 4.07 -5.78 -7.77
C MET A 84 3.73 -6.67 -8.94
N ILE A 85 3.93 -7.98 -8.77
CA ILE A 85 3.53 -9.02 -9.71
C ILE A 85 2.53 -9.94 -9.01
N ALA A 86 1.38 -10.19 -9.64
CA ALA A 86 0.39 -11.16 -9.21
C ALA A 86 0.42 -12.38 -10.13
N TYR A 87 0.25 -13.58 -9.56
CA TYR A 87 0.49 -14.84 -10.26
C TYR A 87 -0.76 -15.73 -10.24
N PRO A 88 -0.95 -16.55 -11.29
CA PRO A 88 -1.99 -17.58 -11.31
C PRO A 88 -1.59 -18.85 -10.53
N THR A 89 -0.36 -18.94 -10.05
CA THR A 89 0.14 -20.05 -9.22
C THR A 89 0.31 -19.61 -7.78
N ALA A 90 0.28 -20.56 -6.83
CA ALA A 90 0.39 -20.23 -5.40
C ALA A 90 1.84 -19.92 -4.96
N ASP A 91 2.85 -20.20 -5.78
CA ASP A 91 4.28 -20.16 -5.43
C ASP A 91 5.03 -18.98 -6.07
N CYS A 92 4.30 -18.02 -6.67
CA CYS A 92 4.89 -16.92 -7.44
C CYS A 92 5.80 -17.43 -8.58
N GLY A 93 5.34 -18.49 -9.25
CA GLY A 93 6.04 -19.15 -10.34
C GLY A 93 5.82 -18.46 -11.68
N GLU A 94 5.43 -19.23 -12.69
CA GLU A 94 5.27 -18.71 -14.05
C GLU A 94 3.94 -17.96 -14.27
N GLY A 95 3.88 -17.16 -15.33
CA GLY A 95 2.65 -16.50 -15.78
C GLY A 95 2.25 -15.26 -14.98
N GLY A 96 3.15 -14.71 -14.16
CA GLY A 96 2.91 -13.48 -13.40
C GLY A 96 2.60 -12.28 -14.29
N ARG A 97 1.74 -11.38 -13.77
CA ARG A 97 1.40 -10.11 -14.39
C ARG A 97 1.73 -8.96 -13.46
N GLN A 98 2.37 -7.93 -14.01
CA GLN A 98 2.61 -6.70 -13.29
C GLN A 98 1.27 -6.00 -13.01
N VAL A 99 1.10 -5.49 -11.79
CA VAL A 99 -0.12 -4.77 -11.40
C VAL A 99 0.14 -3.27 -11.34
N GLY A 100 -0.53 -2.52 -12.22
CA GLY A 100 -0.36 -1.08 -12.33
C GLY A 100 -1.06 -0.28 -11.23
N VAL A 101 -0.45 0.85 -10.86
CA VAL A 101 -1.10 1.84 -9.97
C VAL A 101 -2.33 2.42 -10.67
N GLN A 102 -3.46 2.44 -9.97
CA GLN A 102 -4.75 2.92 -10.46
C GLN A 102 -5.31 2.18 -11.69
N THR A 103 -4.72 1.05 -12.07
CA THR A 103 -5.18 0.18 -13.17
C THR A 103 -5.82 -1.07 -12.56
N CYS A 104 -6.93 -1.52 -13.15
CA CYS A 104 -7.55 -2.77 -12.76
C CYS A 104 -6.92 -3.89 -13.57
N GLU A 105 -6.12 -4.74 -12.92
CA GLU A 105 -5.60 -5.95 -13.55
C GLU A 105 -6.53 -7.12 -13.31
N GLU A 106 -6.78 -7.86 -14.38
CA GLU A 106 -7.63 -9.04 -14.39
C GLU A 106 -7.20 -10.00 -15.50
N TRP A 107 -7.71 -11.23 -15.42
CA TRP A 107 -7.59 -12.20 -16.51
C TRP A 107 -8.67 -11.93 -17.56
N SER A 108 -8.36 -12.19 -18.83
CA SER A 108 -9.36 -12.14 -19.90
C SER A 108 -10.36 -13.30 -19.80
N ASP A 109 -9.94 -14.41 -19.19
CA ASP A 109 -10.82 -15.53 -18.88
C ASP A 109 -11.40 -15.37 -17.47
N ILE A 110 -12.72 -15.47 -17.36
CA ILE A 110 -13.44 -15.36 -16.08
C ILE A 110 -13.18 -16.55 -15.16
N ALA A 111 -12.65 -17.67 -15.67
CA ALA A 111 -12.32 -18.86 -14.87
C ALA A 111 -11.02 -18.68 -14.05
N ASP A 112 -10.09 -17.86 -14.50
CA ASP A 112 -8.76 -17.72 -13.90
C ASP A 112 -8.77 -16.88 -12.62
N ASN A 113 -7.92 -17.23 -11.65
CA ASN A 113 -7.76 -16.50 -10.38
C ASN A 113 -6.29 -16.11 -10.19
N PHE A 114 -6.05 -14.98 -9.56
CA PHE A 114 -4.76 -14.72 -8.91
C PHE A 114 -4.68 -15.52 -7.62
N LEU A 115 -3.58 -16.25 -7.43
CA LEU A 115 -3.38 -17.12 -6.27
C LEU A 115 -2.29 -16.59 -5.34
N SER A 116 -1.25 -15.94 -5.88
CA SER A 116 -0.18 -15.34 -5.09
C SER A 116 0.25 -13.99 -5.65
N PHE A 117 1.09 -13.28 -4.89
CA PHE A 117 1.73 -12.06 -5.36
C PHE A 117 3.11 -11.87 -4.73
N LYS A 118 3.93 -11.04 -5.36
CA LYS A 118 5.23 -10.62 -4.86
C LYS A 118 5.43 -9.13 -5.13
N VAL A 119 5.95 -8.42 -4.13
CA VAL A 119 6.39 -7.04 -4.29
C VAL A 119 7.92 -7.03 -4.22
N THR A 120 8.57 -6.48 -5.23
CA THR A 120 10.03 -6.40 -5.33
C THR A 120 10.42 -4.93 -5.32
N CYS A 121 11.46 -4.55 -4.57
CA CYS A 121 11.95 -3.17 -4.53
C CYS A 121 13.45 -3.13 -4.81
N SER A 122 13.90 -2.13 -5.58
CA SER A 122 15.30 -1.92 -5.96
C SER A 122 16.03 -0.89 -5.10
#